data_AF-A0A2J6QVS5-F1
#
_entry.id   AF-A0A2J6QVS5-F1
#
_cell.length_a   1.000
_cell.length_b   1.000
_cell.length_c   1.000
_cell.angle_alpha   90.00
_cell.angle_beta   90.00
_cell.angle_gamma   90.00
#
_symmetry.space_group_name_H-M   'P 1'
#
loop_
_entity.id
_entity.type
_entity.pdbx_description
1 polymer ?
#
loop_
_entity_poly.entity_id
_entity_poly.type
_entity_poly.pdbx_seq_one_letter_code
_entity_poly.pdbx_strand_id
1 'polypeptide(L)'
;MCEPSVIPKITKPWEQPVEDYDVEEEDNLVPSTRIPAPTECAYCGISPLPPDQFSPFPEDYVGLYDCECQTRSYCGEECMDDDWETHEANCSQWNYILRISLCPTVLINPPVTRTLSFPRTATFADLHWAIMVAFGWLNTREEWRFELIDHGGPLSYRHVPPTMRLAKRFDGFLKLFQKIAGEKPSVVDFGIFMLRYVVSEEIWEHHVCLIGTAPPTALIECIDGLGHACTEGLGGPQGWKELLLAYDADDPNEEQQELQALYEEHKNTEGLRGSLQRSCDVEKINNLLWEFDIHPHTSDPLLHRTCRTKRSVLLLSLKKDDTFDKDYKDTITGLRNRAIVRQVTSIAGAMFHLMEDKTYQTVIVTDCAVFERECHQIHKALEHYAAVSRPNKAVIFGFRCGRILNPQVILRINKGFKSTWKKDWVIGLHSISQFVQNSAALALVTKNMVRLNPDLDDVQYTNCYDLVQDNQFAARCLKSSDESELLYVADKLPGQSPVLFAKTPKGFIGWLGYPVIWSEERDILYKICGI
;
A
#
# COMPACT_ATOMS: atom_id res chain seq x y z
N MET A 1 -41.38 -31.04 -40.79
CA MET A 1 -40.63 -30.02 -41.55
C MET A 1 -40.95 -28.69 -40.92
N CYS A 2 -40.08 -28.22 -40.02
CA CYS A 2 -40.25 -26.96 -39.32
C CYS A 2 -39.25 -25.96 -39.89
N GLU A 3 -39.74 -24.80 -40.29
CA GLU A 3 -38.95 -23.73 -40.90
C GLU A 3 -37.92 -23.16 -39.90
N PRO A 4 -36.72 -22.78 -40.36
CA PRO A 4 -35.72 -22.18 -39.50
C PRO A 4 -36.07 -20.71 -39.22
N SER A 5 -36.14 -20.39 -37.93
CA SER A 5 -36.29 -19.03 -37.39
C SER A 5 -35.11 -18.14 -37.79
N VAL A 6 -35.44 -17.00 -38.39
CA VAL A 6 -34.51 -15.93 -38.77
C VAL A 6 -34.01 -15.22 -37.51
N ILE A 7 -32.70 -15.25 -37.26
CA ILE A 7 -32.03 -14.48 -36.21
C ILE A 7 -31.85 -13.03 -36.71
N PRO A 8 -32.31 -11.99 -35.99
CA PRO A 8 -32.08 -10.61 -36.40
C PRO A 8 -30.62 -10.21 -36.16
N LYS A 9 -30.03 -9.50 -37.14
CA LYS A 9 -28.70 -8.92 -37.05
C LYS A 9 -28.66 -7.87 -35.93
N ILE A 10 -27.79 -8.07 -34.95
CA ILE A 10 -27.43 -7.07 -33.94
C ILE A 10 -26.65 -5.94 -34.66
N THR A 11 -27.24 -4.75 -34.72
CA THR A 11 -26.58 -3.51 -35.12
C THR A 11 -25.76 -2.94 -33.95
N LYS A 12 -24.67 -2.24 -34.27
CA LYS A 12 -23.68 -1.70 -33.33
C LYS A 12 -24.34 -0.75 -32.29
N PRO A 13 -24.09 -0.91 -30.98
CA PRO A 13 -24.80 -0.17 -29.93
C PRO A 13 -24.24 1.24 -29.62
N TRP A 14 -23.31 1.78 -30.40
CA TRP A 14 -22.59 3.03 -30.07
C TRP A 14 -23.11 4.31 -30.76
N GLU A 15 -24.23 4.24 -31.50
CA GLU A 15 -24.79 5.37 -32.27
C GLU A 15 -26.12 5.90 -31.73
N GLN A 16 -26.36 5.84 -30.41
CA GLN A 16 -27.49 6.57 -29.83
C GLN A 16 -27.04 7.99 -29.44
N PRO A 17 -27.82 9.04 -29.81
CA PRO A 17 -27.58 10.39 -29.31
C PRO A 17 -27.77 10.38 -27.80
N VAL A 18 -26.75 10.83 -27.08
CA VAL A 18 -26.87 11.12 -25.65
C VAL A 18 -27.91 12.24 -25.54
N GLU A 19 -28.99 12.01 -24.81
CA GLU A 19 -29.92 13.08 -24.42
C GLU A 19 -29.16 14.09 -23.57
N ASP A 20 -29.22 15.35 -23.97
CA ASP A 20 -28.58 16.49 -23.30
C ASP A 20 -29.01 16.53 -21.82
N TYR A 21 -28.12 16.07 -20.93
CA TYR A 21 -28.19 16.44 -19.53
C TYR A 21 -27.62 17.85 -19.42
N ASP A 22 -28.45 18.82 -19.03
CA ASP A 22 -28.02 20.15 -18.61
C ASP A 22 -27.08 20.00 -17.41
N VAL A 23 -25.79 19.91 -17.69
CA VAL A 23 -24.73 20.11 -16.71
C VAL A 23 -24.55 21.61 -16.62
N GLU A 24 -25.00 22.23 -15.53
CA GLU A 24 -24.60 23.60 -15.21
C GLU A 24 -23.07 23.62 -15.09
N GLU A 25 -22.39 24.20 -16.10
CA GLU A 25 -20.96 24.51 -16.06
C GLU A 25 -20.70 25.51 -14.93
N GLU A 26 -20.38 25.02 -13.74
CA GLU A 26 -19.72 25.84 -12.73
C GLU A 26 -18.25 26.06 -13.13
N ASP A 27 -18.01 27.17 -13.83
CA ASP A 27 -16.69 27.77 -14.14
C ASP A 27 -15.96 28.25 -12.86
N ASN A 28 -15.70 27.35 -11.92
CA ASN A 28 -14.91 27.60 -10.70
C ASN A 28 -13.47 27.06 -10.82
N LEU A 29 -12.88 27.09 -12.01
CA LEU A 29 -11.44 26.86 -12.17
C LEU A 29 -10.67 28.10 -11.67
N VAL A 30 -10.05 27.96 -10.50
CA VAL A 30 -9.15 28.96 -9.92
C VAL A 30 -8.08 29.36 -10.96
N PRO A 31 -7.91 30.65 -11.28
CA PRO A 31 -6.88 31.09 -12.22
C PRO A 31 -5.50 30.64 -11.75
N SER A 32 -4.82 29.83 -12.56
CA SER A 32 -3.45 29.40 -12.31
C SER A 32 -2.56 30.64 -12.17
N THR A 33 -1.96 30.82 -10.98
CA THR A 33 -0.94 31.84 -10.73
C THR A 33 0.29 31.50 -11.56
N ARG A 34 0.39 32.10 -12.76
CA ARG A 34 1.57 31.91 -13.61
C ARG A 34 2.81 32.48 -12.90
N ILE A 35 3.81 31.63 -12.71
CA ILE A 35 5.16 32.06 -12.35
C ILE A 35 5.66 32.96 -13.49
N PRO A 36 6.23 34.14 -13.21
CA PRO A 36 6.77 35.00 -14.26
C PRO A 36 7.85 34.23 -15.04
N ALA A 37 7.75 34.27 -16.37
CA ALA A 37 8.69 33.57 -17.24
C ALA A 37 10.12 34.08 -16.99
N PRO A 38 11.11 33.19 -16.83
CA PRO A 38 12.50 33.61 -16.65
C PRO A 38 12.99 34.35 -17.90
N THR A 39 13.78 35.39 -17.67
CA THR A 39 14.30 36.27 -18.73
C THR A 39 15.66 35.84 -19.26
N GLU A 40 16.28 34.82 -18.65
CA GLU A 40 17.64 34.38 -18.94
C GLU A 40 17.73 32.86 -18.88
N CYS A 41 18.64 32.28 -19.68
CA CYS A 41 18.97 30.88 -19.59
C CYS A 41 19.54 30.54 -18.20
N ALA A 42 18.95 29.57 -17.51
CA ALA A 42 19.32 29.20 -16.15
C ALA A 42 20.76 28.69 -16.03
N TYR A 43 21.32 28.11 -17.10
CA TYR A 43 22.70 27.62 -17.13
C TYR A 43 23.72 28.71 -17.52
N CYS A 44 23.64 29.24 -18.75
CA CYS A 44 24.66 30.16 -19.27
C CYS A 44 24.38 31.66 -19.01
N GLY A 45 23.21 32.02 -18.47
CA GLY A 45 22.82 33.39 -18.18
C GLY A 45 22.45 34.25 -19.40
N ILE A 46 22.42 33.68 -20.60
CA ILE A 46 22.12 34.44 -21.83
C ILE A 46 20.62 34.75 -21.87
N SER A 47 20.27 36.05 -21.98
CA SER A 47 18.90 36.48 -22.29
C SER A 47 18.59 36.21 -23.77
N PRO A 48 17.37 35.77 -24.13
CA PRO A 48 16.96 35.74 -25.53
C PRO A 48 17.02 37.15 -26.10
N LEU A 49 17.56 37.30 -27.31
CA LEU A 49 17.63 38.60 -27.98
C LEU A 49 16.22 39.18 -28.13
N PRO A 50 16.05 40.50 -27.97
CA PRO A 50 14.75 41.11 -28.10
C PRO A 50 14.24 40.98 -29.55
N PRO A 51 12.91 40.86 -29.77
CA PRO A 51 12.32 40.54 -31.08
C PRO A 51 12.68 41.52 -32.21
N ASP A 52 13.15 42.71 -31.88
CA ASP A 52 13.45 43.82 -32.78
C ASP A 52 14.89 43.81 -33.34
N GLN A 53 15.76 42.91 -32.87
CA GLN A 53 17.14 42.77 -33.36
C GLN A 53 17.34 41.64 -34.37
N PHE A 54 16.27 40.96 -34.79
CA PHE A 54 16.39 39.78 -35.64
C PHE A 54 16.48 40.09 -37.14
N SER A 55 17.32 39.29 -37.81
CA SER A 55 17.37 39.09 -39.25
C SER A 55 15.99 38.65 -39.77
N PRO A 56 15.56 38.99 -41.00
CA PRO A 56 14.23 38.68 -41.55
C PRO A 56 13.95 37.18 -41.79
N PHE A 57 14.79 36.27 -41.26
CA PHE A 57 14.64 34.83 -41.37
C PHE A 57 14.01 34.26 -40.08
N PRO A 58 12.78 33.71 -40.14
CA PRO A 58 12.04 33.20 -38.97
C PRO A 58 12.65 31.96 -38.28
N GLU A 59 13.71 31.38 -38.85
CA GLU A 59 14.29 30.11 -38.40
C GLU A 59 15.27 30.27 -37.22
N ASP A 60 15.70 31.49 -36.90
CA ASP A 60 16.70 31.76 -35.85
C ASP A 60 16.09 32.20 -34.50
N TYR A 61 14.76 32.21 -34.36
CA TYR A 61 14.13 32.54 -33.08
C TYR A 61 14.18 31.33 -32.14
N VAL A 62 15.24 31.25 -31.34
CA VAL A 62 15.36 30.27 -30.26
C VAL A 62 14.74 30.86 -29.00
N GLY A 63 13.44 30.65 -28.81
CA GLY A 63 12.81 30.87 -27.51
C GLY A 63 13.49 30.02 -26.45
N LEU A 64 13.48 30.46 -25.18
CA LEU A 64 13.98 29.62 -24.11
C LEU A 64 13.14 28.33 -24.03
N TYR A 65 13.82 27.19 -23.92
CA TYR A 65 13.24 25.89 -23.65
C TYR A 65 12.94 25.81 -22.16
N ASP A 66 11.67 25.88 -21.78
CA ASP A 66 11.26 25.68 -20.40
C ASP A 66 11.53 24.22 -20.00
N CYS A 67 12.16 24.03 -18.85
CA CYS A 67 12.18 22.73 -18.20
C CYS A 67 10.75 22.29 -17.92
N GLU A 68 10.50 20.97 -17.86
CA GLU A 68 9.18 20.44 -17.54
C GLU A 68 8.63 20.91 -16.19
N CYS A 69 9.50 21.21 -15.21
CA CYS A 69 9.09 21.79 -13.93
C CYS A 69 8.73 23.28 -14.01
N GLN A 70 9.01 23.94 -15.15
CA GLN A 70 8.83 25.39 -15.41
C GLN A 70 9.60 26.31 -14.44
N THR A 71 10.55 25.78 -13.67
CA THR A 71 11.37 26.58 -12.73
C THR A 71 12.65 27.11 -13.36
N ARG A 72 13.06 26.53 -14.50
CA ARG A 72 14.25 26.90 -15.27
C ARG A 72 13.90 26.92 -16.75
N SER A 73 14.58 27.76 -17.51
CA SER A 73 14.49 27.78 -18.96
C SER A 73 15.89 27.88 -19.55
N TYR A 74 16.11 27.28 -20.71
CA TYR A 74 17.43 27.09 -21.31
C TYR A 74 17.47 27.66 -22.73
N CYS A 75 18.58 28.21 -23.18
CA CYS A 75 18.71 28.68 -24.56
C CYS A 75 18.84 27.53 -25.58
N GLY A 76 18.94 26.28 -25.14
CA GLY A 76 19.05 25.09 -25.98
C GLY A 76 19.13 23.81 -25.16
N GLU A 77 19.02 22.67 -25.85
CA GLU A 77 19.09 21.32 -25.25
C GLU A 77 20.46 21.06 -24.59
N GLU A 78 21.55 21.53 -25.20
CA GLU A 78 22.91 21.41 -24.64
C GLU A 78 23.03 22.08 -23.26
N CYS A 79 22.47 23.28 -23.09
CA CYS A 79 22.46 23.97 -21.79
C CYS A 79 21.55 23.29 -20.76
N MET A 80 20.50 22.62 -21.22
CA MET A 80 19.62 21.84 -20.35
C MET A 80 20.32 20.56 -19.88
N ASP A 81 20.99 19.85 -20.79
CA ASP A 81 21.72 18.61 -20.51
C ASP A 81 22.91 18.88 -19.57
N ASP A 82 23.66 19.95 -19.82
CA ASP A 82 24.78 20.36 -18.96
C ASP A 82 24.31 20.72 -17.54
N ASP A 83 23.16 21.39 -17.41
CA ASP A 83 22.58 21.73 -16.12
C ASP A 83 21.83 20.57 -15.46
N TRP A 84 21.50 19.52 -16.23
CA TRP A 84 20.61 18.43 -15.79
C TRP A 84 21.15 17.75 -14.53
N GLU A 85 22.45 17.47 -14.45
CA GLU A 85 23.04 16.85 -13.26
C GLU A 85 22.81 17.66 -11.98
N THR A 86 22.73 18.99 -12.07
CA THR A 86 22.46 19.87 -10.91
C THR A 86 20.97 20.14 -10.71
N HIS A 87 20.21 20.14 -11.80
CA HIS A 87 18.80 20.44 -11.79
C HIS A 87 17.93 19.25 -11.41
N GLU A 88 18.26 18.04 -11.88
CA GLU A 88 17.46 16.82 -11.75
C GLU A 88 17.04 16.57 -10.30
N ALA A 89 17.96 16.77 -9.35
CA ALA A 89 17.70 16.60 -7.93
C ALA A 89 16.62 17.55 -7.36
N ASN A 90 16.37 18.68 -8.02
CA ASN A 90 15.40 19.70 -7.61
C ASN A 90 14.26 19.90 -8.63
N CYS A 91 14.30 19.18 -9.76
CA CYS A 91 13.30 19.27 -10.81
C CYS A 91 12.01 18.63 -10.34
N SER A 92 11.06 19.46 -9.93
CA SER A 92 9.74 18.99 -9.49
C SER A 92 8.88 18.71 -10.73
N GLN A 93 8.94 17.47 -11.21
CA GLN A 93 8.18 17.04 -12.38
C GLN A 93 6.68 17.04 -12.10
N TRP A 94 5.90 17.65 -13.00
CA TRP A 94 4.44 17.73 -12.90
C TRP A 94 3.81 16.35 -12.77
N ASN A 95 2.72 16.26 -12.02
CA ASN A 95 1.94 15.04 -11.91
C ASN A 95 1.07 14.85 -13.16
N TYR A 96 0.80 13.59 -13.50
CA TYR A 96 -0.23 13.23 -14.46
C TYR A 96 -1.60 13.23 -13.80
N ILE A 97 -2.63 13.71 -14.49
CA ILE A 97 -4.02 13.50 -14.09
C ILE A 97 -4.59 12.32 -14.86
N LEU A 98 -4.79 11.20 -14.16
CA LEU A 98 -5.25 9.94 -14.72
C LEU A 98 -6.71 9.70 -14.32
N ARG A 99 -7.63 9.66 -15.28
CA ARG A 99 -9.00 9.18 -15.06
C ARG A 99 -9.07 7.68 -15.31
N ILE A 100 -9.53 6.94 -14.33
CA ILE A 100 -9.60 5.47 -14.34
C ILE A 100 -11.06 5.07 -14.28
N SER A 101 -11.55 4.40 -15.31
CA SER A 101 -12.93 3.91 -15.38
C SER A 101 -12.95 2.39 -15.29
N LEU A 102 -13.75 1.84 -14.37
CA LEU A 102 -13.88 0.40 -14.21
C LEU A 102 -14.99 -0.15 -15.10
N CYS A 103 -14.63 -1.08 -15.98
CA CYS A 103 -15.49 -1.79 -16.92
C CYS A 103 -16.53 -0.87 -17.58
N PRO A 104 -16.13 0.21 -18.27
CA PRO A 104 -17.04 1.26 -18.71
C PRO A 104 -18.09 0.80 -19.74
N THR A 105 -17.91 -0.37 -20.33
CA THR A 105 -18.92 -1.00 -21.21
C THR A 105 -20.04 -1.72 -20.45
N VAL A 106 -19.83 -2.02 -19.17
CA VAL A 106 -20.77 -2.77 -18.32
C VAL A 106 -21.32 -1.88 -17.19
N LEU A 107 -20.46 -1.12 -16.53
CA LEU A 107 -20.78 -0.26 -15.39
C LEU A 107 -21.03 1.18 -15.87
N ILE A 108 -22.20 1.40 -16.48
CA ILE A 108 -22.57 2.69 -17.09
C ILE A 108 -23.40 3.56 -16.13
N ASN A 109 -24.28 2.94 -15.34
CA ASN A 109 -25.17 3.66 -14.43
C ASN A 109 -25.32 2.90 -13.09
N PRO A 110 -24.67 3.36 -12.02
CA PRO A 110 -23.70 4.45 -12.00
C PRO A 110 -22.34 4.05 -12.63
N PRO A 111 -21.60 4.99 -13.24
CA PRO A 111 -20.21 4.73 -13.62
C PRO A 111 -19.35 4.63 -12.36
N VAL A 112 -18.35 3.76 -12.38
CA VAL A 112 -17.35 3.64 -11.30
C VAL A 112 -16.01 4.18 -11.81
N THR A 113 -15.64 5.38 -11.36
CA THR A 113 -14.45 6.11 -11.82
C THR A 113 -13.62 6.68 -10.69
N ARG A 114 -12.31 6.79 -10.89
CA ARG A 114 -11.36 7.46 -9.98
C ARG A 114 -10.45 8.36 -10.80
N THR A 115 -10.25 9.59 -10.35
CA THR A 115 -9.30 10.52 -10.96
C THR A 115 -8.13 10.69 -10.01
N LEU A 116 -6.92 10.33 -10.46
CA LEU A 116 -5.70 10.35 -9.66
C LEU A 116 -4.75 11.42 -10.19
N SER A 117 -4.22 12.25 -9.28
CA SER A 117 -2.95 12.95 -9.45
C SER A 117 -1.83 11.96 -9.18
N PHE A 118 -1.04 11.65 -10.20
CA PHE A 118 -0.07 10.56 -10.20
C PHE A 118 1.34 11.11 -10.51
N PRO A 119 2.32 10.98 -9.59
CA PRO A 119 3.66 11.51 -9.80
C PRO A 119 4.30 10.93 -11.06
N ARG A 120 4.92 11.79 -11.86
CA ARG A 120 5.55 11.39 -13.12
C ARG A 120 6.73 10.44 -12.92
N THR A 121 7.35 10.45 -11.73
CA THR A 121 8.42 9.54 -11.31
C THR A 121 7.90 8.16 -10.88
N ALA A 122 6.60 7.98 -10.69
CA ALA A 122 6.02 6.73 -10.23
C ALA A 122 5.97 5.66 -11.35
N THR A 123 5.98 4.41 -10.93
CA THR A 123 6.07 3.22 -11.80
C THR A 123 4.71 2.60 -12.11
N PHE A 124 4.66 1.62 -13.02
CA PHE A 124 3.44 0.82 -13.22
C PHE A 124 3.06 -0.03 -12.01
N ALA A 125 4.03 -0.43 -11.17
CA ALA A 125 3.73 -1.10 -9.91
C ALA A 125 3.00 -0.14 -8.96
N ASP A 126 3.45 1.11 -8.90
CA ASP A 126 2.79 2.15 -8.11
C ASP A 126 1.37 2.44 -8.61
N LEU A 127 1.18 2.49 -9.94
CA LEU A 127 -0.15 2.65 -10.53
C LEU A 127 -1.05 1.45 -10.21
N HIS A 128 -0.53 0.22 -10.31
CA HIS A 128 -1.26 -0.99 -9.92
C HIS A 128 -1.76 -0.88 -8.48
N TRP A 129 -0.88 -0.50 -7.54
CA TRP A 129 -1.26 -0.35 -6.14
C TRP A 129 -2.25 0.78 -5.91
N ALA A 130 -2.07 1.92 -6.57
CA ALA A 130 -3.01 3.02 -6.49
C ALA A 130 -4.42 2.63 -6.99
N ILE A 131 -4.49 1.84 -8.08
CA ILE A 131 -5.75 1.27 -8.56
C ILE A 131 -6.37 0.33 -7.52
N MET A 132 -5.59 -0.60 -6.97
CA MET A 132 -6.09 -1.51 -5.92
C MET A 132 -6.72 -0.73 -4.75
N VAL A 133 -6.07 0.35 -4.32
CA VAL A 133 -6.54 1.17 -3.20
C VAL A 133 -7.78 1.97 -3.56
N ALA A 134 -7.73 2.69 -4.69
CA ALA A 134 -8.81 3.57 -5.10
C ALA A 134 -10.12 2.82 -5.36
N PHE A 135 -10.02 1.54 -5.73
CA PHE A 135 -11.15 0.63 -5.94
C PHE A 135 -11.37 -0.36 -4.77
N GLY A 136 -10.65 -0.23 -3.65
CA GLY A 136 -10.88 -1.03 -2.44
C GLY A 136 -10.58 -2.53 -2.58
N TRP A 137 -9.69 -2.92 -3.49
CA TRP A 137 -9.29 -4.29 -3.77
C TRP A 137 -8.10 -4.73 -2.92
N LEU A 138 -8.00 -6.05 -2.68
CA LEU A 138 -7.05 -6.61 -1.73
C LEU A 138 -5.82 -7.25 -2.41
N ASN A 139 -5.65 -7.03 -3.72
CA ASN A 139 -4.60 -7.63 -4.56
C ASN A 139 -4.46 -9.13 -4.29
N THR A 140 -5.59 -9.84 -4.24
CA THR A 140 -5.63 -11.26 -3.84
C THR A 140 -5.10 -12.21 -4.91
N ARG A 141 -4.77 -11.68 -6.10
CA ARG A 141 -4.46 -12.45 -7.30
C ARG A 141 -3.07 -12.07 -7.82
N GLU A 142 -2.29 -13.08 -8.19
CA GLU A 142 -0.85 -12.92 -8.48
C GLU A 142 -0.56 -12.27 -9.84
N GLU A 143 -1.57 -12.25 -10.72
CA GLU A 143 -1.45 -11.82 -12.10
C GLU A 143 -2.28 -10.58 -12.38
N TRP A 144 -1.54 -9.53 -12.73
CA TRP A 144 -2.06 -8.30 -13.30
C TRP A 144 -1.17 -7.89 -14.45
N ARG A 145 -1.73 -7.16 -15.41
CA ARG A 145 -1.00 -6.65 -16.57
C ARG A 145 -1.65 -5.38 -17.08
N PHE A 146 -0.82 -4.50 -17.65
CA PHE A 146 -1.26 -3.37 -18.45
C PHE A 146 -1.10 -3.72 -19.93
N GLU A 147 -2.16 -3.50 -20.71
CA GLU A 147 -2.17 -3.61 -22.16
C GLU A 147 -2.50 -2.24 -22.75
N LEU A 148 -1.75 -1.80 -23.76
CA LEU A 148 -2.11 -0.60 -24.50
C LEU A 148 -3.20 -0.94 -25.53
N ILE A 149 -4.33 -0.23 -25.50
CA ILE A 149 -5.35 -0.35 -26.54
C ILE A 149 -5.11 0.72 -27.60
N ASP A 150 -4.85 0.30 -28.84
CA ASP A 150 -4.85 1.20 -30.00
C ASP A 150 -6.30 1.41 -30.47
N HIS A 151 -6.78 2.64 -30.41
CA HIS A 151 -8.14 2.99 -30.85
C HIS A 151 -8.29 3.15 -32.36
N GLY A 152 -7.25 2.88 -33.15
CA GLY A 152 -7.37 2.89 -34.61
C GLY A 152 -7.78 4.25 -35.17
N GLY A 153 -7.46 5.33 -34.45
CA GLY A 153 -7.62 6.69 -34.96
C GLY A 153 -6.83 6.90 -36.26
N PRO A 154 -7.03 8.00 -36.99
CA PRO A 154 -6.30 8.30 -38.23
C PRO A 154 -4.76 8.34 -38.05
N LEU A 155 -4.31 8.49 -36.79
CA LEU A 155 -2.92 8.33 -36.35
C LEU A 155 -2.66 6.95 -35.73
N SER A 156 -3.18 5.86 -36.31
CA SER A 156 -2.91 4.52 -35.76
C SER A 156 -1.41 4.30 -35.72
N TYR A 157 -0.88 4.07 -34.53
CA TYR A 157 0.55 3.89 -34.31
C TYR A 157 0.95 2.54 -34.89
N ARG A 158 1.23 2.50 -36.20
CA ARG A 158 1.56 1.31 -37.01
C ARG A 158 2.77 0.49 -36.52
N HIS A 159 3.40 0.90 -35.41
CA HIS A 159 4.60 0.27 -34.87
C HIS A 159 4.47 -0.24 -33.43
N VAL A 160 3.31 -0.11 -32.77
CA VAL A 160 3.09 -0.80 -31.49
C VAL A 160 2.40 -2.13 -31.78
N PRO A 161 3.02 -3.28 -31.43
CA PRO A 161 2.36 -4.58 -31.57
C PRO A 161 0.99 -4.53 -30.88
N PRO A 162 -0.07 -5.16 -31.44
CA PRO A 162 -1.45 -5.10 -30.93
C PRO A 162 -1.64 -5.47 -29.46
N THR A 163 -0.62 -6.05 -28.83
CA THR A 163 -0.53 -6.26 -27.39
C THR A 163 0.93 -6.11 -26.96
N MET A 164 1.38 -4.89 -26.62
CA MET A 164 2.62 -4.74 -25.87
C MET A 164 2.34 -5.09 -24.41
N ARG A 165 2.82 -6.25 -23.96
CA ARG A 165 2.74 -6.65 -22.55
C ARG A 165 3.78 -5.86 -21.77
N LEU A 166 3.31 -4.95 -20.91
CA LEU A 166 4.19 -4.22 -20.01
C LEU A 166 4.53 -5.14 -18.83
N ALA A 167 5.78 -5.58 -18.75
CA ALA A 167 6.26 -6.40 -17.64
C ALA A 167 6.31 -5.58 -16.34
N LYS A 168 6.22 -6.25 -15.19
CA LYS A 168 6.30 -5.65 -13.83
C LYS A 168 7.56 -4.77 -13.59
N ARG A 169 8.56 -4.80 -14.47
CA ARG A 169 9.84 -4.07 -14.39
C ARG A 169 10.04 -3.02 -15.49
N PHE A 170 8.98 -2.53 -16.13
CA PHE A 170 9.16 -1.45 -17.09
C PHE A 170 9.47 -0.15 -16.33
N ASP A 171 10.75 0.22 -16.32
CA ASP A 171 11.24 1.43 -15.64
C ASP A 171 10.73 2.69 -16.35
N GLY A 172 9.79 3.36 -15.71
CA GLY A 172 9.27 4.67 -16.10
C GLY A 172 7.98 4.59 -16.91
N PHE A 173 6.87 4.96 -16.26
CA PHE A 173 5.60 5.32 -16.92
C PHE A 173 5.88 6.33 -18.05
N LEU A 174 6.81 7.25 -17.80
CA LEU A 174 7.34 8.25 -18.74
C LEU A 174 7.83 7.67 -20.07
N LYS A 175 8.67 6.64 -20.06
CA LYS A 175 9.29 6.11 -21.29
C LYS A 175 8.27 5.50 -22.22
N LEU A 176 7.18 4.94 -21.67
CA LEU A 176 6.07 4.47 -22.48
C LEU A 176 5.31 5.64 -23.09
N PHE A 177 4.92 6.64 -22.29
CA PHE A 177 4.20 7.80 -22.81
C PHE A 177 5.02 8.62 -23.81
N GLN A 178 6.31 8.83 -23.57
CA GLN A 178 7.23 9.48 -24.51
C GLN A 178 7.41 8.66 -25.79
N LYS A 179 7.54 7.34 -25.67
CA LYS A 179 7.64 6.46 -26.85
C LYS A 179 6.36 6.46 -27.67
N ILE A 180 5.20 6.58 -27.04
CA ILE A 180 3.92 6.60 -27.74
C ILE A 180 3.63 8.01 -28.28
N ALA A 181 3.75 9.07 -27.48
CA ALA A 181 3.42 10.42 -27.89
C ALA A 181 4.46 11.07 -28.84
N GLY A 182 5.62 10.43 -29.05
CA GLY A 182 6.74 11.02 -29.79
C GLY A 182 7.56 11.98 -28.92
N GLU A 183 8.66 12.50 -29.46
CA GLU A 183 9.65 13.32 -28.71
C GLU A 183 9.07 14.62 -28.11
N LYS A 184 7.89 15.07 -28.55
CA LYS A 184 7.21 16.24 -27.99
C LYS A 184 5.68 16.06 -28.02
N PRO A 185 5.04 15.56 -26.95
CA PRO A 185 3.59 15.65 -26.83
C PRO A 185 3.21 17.13 -26.84
N SER A 186 2.60 17.61 -27.92
CA SER A 186 1.91 18.88 -27.86
C SER A 186 0.77 18.72 -26.85
N VAL A 187 0.46 19.78 -26.09
CA VAL A 187 -0.66 19.84 -25.12
C VAL A 187 -2.02 19.50 -25.79
N VAL A 188 -2.07 19.41 -27.11
CA VAL A 188 -3.28 19.12 -27.91
C VAL A 188 -3.38 17.63 -28.29
N ASP A 189 -2.32 16.84 -28.12
CA ASP A 189 -2.29 15.39 -28.38
C ASP A 189 -2.41 14.56 -27.08
N PHE A 190 -3.19 15.03 -26.09
CA PHE A 190 -3.71 14.15 -25.04
C PHE A 190 -4.76 13.20 -25.64
N GLY A 191 -4.32 12.39 -26.61
CA GLY A 191 -5.05 11.27 -27.13
C GLY A 191 -5.33 10.32 -25.99
N ILE A 192 -6.55 9.78 -25.97
CA ILE A 192 -7.03 8.83 -24.99
C ILE A 192 -6.17 7.56 -25.11
N PHE A 193 -5.03 7.53 -24.42
CA PHE A 193 -4.30 6.30 -24.22
C PHE A 193 -5.11 5.48 -23.23
N MET A 194 -5.76 4.43 -23.71
CA MET A 194 -6.43 3.50 -22.82
C MET A 194 -5.47 2.39 -22.46
N LEU A 195 -5.01 2.40 -21.22
CA LEU A 195 -4.38 1.22 -20.65
C LEU A 195 -5.48 0.32 -20.12
N ARG A 196 -5.53 -0.90 -20.65
CA ARG A 196 -6.34 -1.99 -20.14
C ARG A 196 -5.60 -2.65 -18.98
N TYR A 197 -6.13 -2.49 -17.78
CA TYR A 197 -5.62 -3.21 -16.61
C TYR A 197 -6.54 -4.38 -16.29
N VAL A 198 -6.03 -5.60 -16.52
CA VAL A 198 -6.80 -6.85 -16.38
C VAL A 198 -6.38 -7.58 -15.11
N VAL A 199 -7.35 -7.84 -14.24
CA VAL A 199 -7.19 -8.68 -13.06
C VAL A 199 -8.04 -9.92 -13.23
N SER A 200 -7.38 -11.08 -13.37
CA SER A 200 -7.94 -12.43 -13.17
C SER A 200 -9.02 -12.98 -14.12
N GLU A 201 -9.51 -14.19 -13.80
CA GLU A 201 -10.54 -14.94 -14.55
C GLU A 201 -11.92 -14.28 -14.58
N GLU A 202 -12.24 -13.42 -13.60
CA GLU A 202 -13.48 -12.62 -13.58
C GLU A 202 -13.41 -11.38 -14.49
N ILE A 203 -12.26 -11.20 -15.17
CA ILE A 203 -11.94 -10.15 -16.15
C ILE A 203 -12.48 -8.79 -15.71
N TRP A 204 -11.87 -8.25 -14.66
CA TRP A 204 -12.02 -6.83 -14.38
C TRP A 204 -11.11 -6.04 -15.31
N GLU A 205 -11.66 -5.00 -15.91
CA GLU A 205 -10.97 -4.15 -16.87
C GLU A 205 -11.03 -2.71 -16.38
N HIS A 206 -9.89 -2.06 -16.26
CA HIS A 206 -9.85 -0.61 -16.05
C HIS A 206 -9.34 0.06 -17.31
N HIS A 207 -9.96 1.17 -17.66
CA HIS A 207 -9.52 2.09 -18.69
C HIS A 207 -8.86 3.27 -18.00
N VAL A 208 -7.53 3.34 -18.04
CA VAL A 208 -6.76 4.48 -17.53
C VAL A 208 -6.54 5.46 -18.66
N CYS A 209 -7.03 6.69 -18.53
CA CYS A 209 -6.90 7.77 -19.50
C CYS A 209 -6.10 8.93 -18.90
N LEU A 210 -5.08 9.41 -19.62
CA LEU A 210 -4.40 10.66 -19.27
C LEU A 210 -5.25 11.85 -19.72
N ILE A 211 -5.76 12.64 -18.77
CA ILE A 211 -6.67 13.77 -19.06
C ILE A 211 -6.05 15.14 -18.79
N GLY A 212 -4.83 15.20 -18.26
CA GLY A 212 -4.12 16.46 -18.03
C GLY A 212 -2.88 16.30 -17.16
N THR A 213 -2.37 17.43 -16.67
CA THR A 213 -1.25 17.49 -15.73
C THR A 213 -1.58 18.43 -14.57
N ALA A 214 -0.91 18.26 -13.44
CA ALA A 214 -1.06 19.10 -12.26
C ALA A 214 0.31 19.47 -11.67
N PRO A 215 0.38 20.52 -10.82
CA PRO A 215 1.59 20.84 -10.09
C PRO A 215 2.21 19.61 -9.41
N PRO A 216 3.55 19.55 -9.33
CA PRO A 216 4.25 18.41 -8.79
C PRO A 216 3.87 18.13 -7.33
N THR A 217 3.55 16.89 -7.02
CA THR A 217 3.46 16.40 -5.64
C THR A 217 4.19 15.06 -5.53
N ALA A 218 4.73 14.76 -4.36
CA ALA A 218 5.38 13.46 -4.12
C ALA A 218 4.38 12.32 -3.89
N LEU A 219 3.10 12.65 -3.71
CA LEU A 219 2.05 11.72 -3.30
C LEU A 219 1.14 11.38 -4.48
N ILE A 220 0.62 10.15 -4.48
CA ILE A 220 -0.52 9.82 -5.31
C ILE A 220 -1.78 10.26 -4.56
N GLU A 221 -2.63 11.02 -5.22
CA GLU A 221 -3.86 11.55 -4.64
C GLU A 221 -5.04 11.27 -5.56
N CYS A 222 -6.12 10.73 -5.02
CA CYS A 222 -7.43 10.76 -5.64
C CYS A 222 -7.99 12.18 -5.50
N ILE A 223 -8.26 12.83 -6.62
CA ILE A 223 -8.77 14.21 -6.65
C ILE A 223 -10.26 14.28 -6.99
N ASP A 224 -10.81 13.20 -7.56
CA ASP A 224 -12.22 13.07 -7.90
C ASP A 224 -12.59 11.58 -8.06
N GLY A 225 -13.88 11.25 -8.02
CA GLY A 225 -14.37 9.91 -8.28
C GLY A 225 -15.89 9.81 -8.22
N LEU A 226 -16.43 8.82 -8.94
CA LEU A 226 -17.85 8.49 -8.96
C LEU A 226 -18.02 7.00 -8.71
N GLY A 227 -19.13 6.63 -8.10
CA GLY A 227 -19.52 5.24 -7.94
C GLY A 227 -18.87 4.54 -6.75
N HIS A 228 -19.67 3.72 -6.07
CA HIS A 228 -19.18 2.86 -5.01
C HIS A 228 -18.20 1.80 -5.54
N ALA A 229 -17.18 1.49 -4.75
CA ALA A 229 -16.10 0.61 -5.16
C ALA A 229 -16.57 -0.85 -5.26
N CYS A 230 -16.30 -1.51 -6.38
CA CYS A 230 -16.65 -2.91 -6.60
C CYS A 230 -15.87 -3.84 -5.66
N THR A 231 -16.51 -4.91 -5.21
CA THR A 231 -15.87 -5.93 -4.36
C THR A 231 -15.50 -7.18 -5.17
N GLU A 232 -14.30 -7.72 -4.91
CA GLU A 232 -13.85 -8.98 -5.51
C GLU A 232 -14.70 -10.17 -5.04
N GLY A 233 -14.89 -11.18 -5.90
CA GLY A 233 -15.56 -12.43 -5.53
C GLY A 233 -17.07 -12.46 -5.76
N LEU A 234 -17.61 -11.47 -6.47
CA LEU A 234 -19.03 -11.37 -6.84
C LEU A 234 -19.28 -11.76 -8.30
N GLY A 235 -18.42 -12.58 -8.92
CA GLY A 235 -18.61 -12.99 -10.32
C GLY A 235 -18.33 -11.87 -11.33
N GLY A 236 -17.35 -11.01 -11.04
CA GLY A 236 -16.93 -9.95 -11.96
C GLY A 236 -17.92 -8.79 -12.10
N PRO A 237 -17.80 -8.00 -13.20
CA PRO A 237 -18.59 -6.79 -13.42
C PRO A 237 -20.10 -7.04 -13.50
N GLN A 238 -20.50 -8.21 -14.03
CA GLN A 238 -21.90 -8.57 -14.19
C GLN A 238 -22.56 -8.87 -12.84
N GLY A 239 -21.92 -9.65 -11.97
CA GLY A 239 -22.49 -9.91 -10.65
C GLY A 239 -22.45 -8.68 -9.73
N TRP A 240 -21.51 -7.73 -9.93
CA TRP A 240 -21.61 -6.41 -9.28
C TRP A 240 -22.84 -5.62 -9.73
N LYS A 241 -23.15 -5.64 -11.04
CA LYS A 241 -24.36 -5.01 -11.57
C LYS A 241 -25.63 -5.66 -11.01
N GLU A 242 -25.65 -6.99 -10.90
CA GLU A 242 -26.75 -7.74 -10.28
C GLU A 242 -26.91 -7.39 -8.79
N LEU A 243 -25.80 -7.19 -8.07
CA LEU A 243 -25.83 -6.73 -6.69
C LEU A 243 -26.47 -5.34 -6.58
N LEU A 244 -26.08 -4.38 -7.42
CA LEU A 244 -26.70 -3.05 -7.42
C LEU A 244 -28.20 -3.13 -7.70
N LEU A 245 -28.61 -3.94 -8.70
CA LEU A 245 -30.03 -4.18 -8.99
C LEU A 245 -30.77 -4.84 -7.81
N ALA A 246 -30.12 -5.74 -7.07
CA ALA A 246 -30.68 -6.32 -5.87
C ALA A 246 -30.95 -5.24 -4.82
N TYR A 247 -30.01 -4.30 -4.62
CA TYR A 247 -30.14 -3.23 -3.63
C TYR A 247 -31.13 -2.12 -4.04
N ASP A 248 -31.38 -1.94 -5.34
CA ASP A 248 -32.38 -1.00 -5.85
C ASP A 248 -33.79 -1.60 -5.93
N ALA A 249 -33.95 -2.91 -5.75
CA ALA A 249 -35.25 -3.56 -5.77
C ALA A 249 -36.05 -3.23 -4.49
N ASP A 250 -37.26 -2.70 -4.66
CA ASP A 250 -38.19 -2.47 -3.54
C ASP A 250 -38.61 -3.79 -2.85
N ASP A 251 -38.70 -4.89 -3.62
CA ASP A 251 -39.02 -6.23 -3.15
C ASP A 251 -38.06 -7.25 -3.81
N PRO A 252 -36.86 -7.48 -3.22
CA PRO A 252 -35.85 -8.36 -3.81
C PRO A 252 -36.31 -9.81 -3.78
N ASN A 253 -36.11 -10.54 -4.88
CA ASN A 253 -36.40 -11.97 -4.97
C ASN A 253 -35.39 -12.82 -4.15
N GLU A 254 -35.61 -14.13 -4.05
CA GLU A 254 -34.77 -15.05 -3.26
C GLU A 254 -33.28 -14.97 -3.64
N GLU A 255 -32.95 -14.96 -4.94
CA GLU A 255 -31.58 -14.85 -5.45
C GLU A 255 -30.94 -13.49 -5.09
N GLN A 256 -31.70 -12.40 -5.20
CA GLN A 256 -31.26 -11.06 -4.82
C GLN A 256 -31.02 -10.96 -3.30
N GLN A 257 -31.86 -11.59 -2.47
CA GLN A 257 -31.68 -11.65 -1.02
C GLN A 257 -30.44 -12.45 -0.64
N GLU A 258 -30.20 -13.59 -1.30
CA GLU A 258 -28.98 -14.38 -1.10
C GLU A 258 -27.72 -13.56 -1.47
N LEU A 259 -27.77 -12.84 -2.58
CA LEU A 259 -26.67 -11.98 -3.04
C LEU A 259 -26.41 -10.81 -2.08
N GLN A 260 -27.46 -10.17 -1.57
CA GLN A 260 -27.37 -9.15 -0.52
C GLN A 260 -26.74 -9.71 0.76
N ALA A 261 -27.23 -10.85 1.25
CA ALA A 261 -26.75 -11.50 2.46
C ALA A 261 -25.28 -11.91 2.35
N LEU A 262 -24.86 -12.41 1.19
CA LEU A 262 -23.47 -12.75 0.90
C LEU A 262 -22.54 -11.52 1.01
N TYR A 263 -23.00 -10.37 0.51
CA TYR A 263 -22.25 -9.12 0.58
C TYR A 263 -22.20 -8.55 2.00
N GLU A 264 -23.33 -8.54 2.70
CA GLU A 264 -23.50 -8.02 4.06
C GLU A 264 -22.62 -8.74 5.09
N GLU A 265 -22.28 -10.01 4.86
CA GLU A 265 -21.38 -10.75 5.75
C GLU A 265 -19.97 -10.12 5.81
N HIS A 266 -19.57 -9.32 4.82
CA HIS A 266 -18.16 -8.94 4.62
C HIS A 266 -17.88 -7.44 4.43
N LYS A 267 -18.91 -6.59 4.19
CA LYS A 267 -18.69 -5.23 3.67
C LYS A 267 -19.69 -4.19 4.19
N ASN A 268 -19.33 -2.92 4.00
CA ASN A 268 -20.21 -1.78 4.27
C ASN A 268 -21.24 -1.64 3.15
N THR A 269 -22.54 -1.63 3.50
CA THR A 269 -23.67 -1.51 2.56
C THR A 269 -24.13 -0.08 2.32
N GLU A 270 -23.64 0.90 3.10
CA GLU A 270 -24.09 2.30 3.03
C GLU A 270 -23.95 2.88 1.61
N GLY A 271 -22.95 2.44 0.84
CA GLY A 271 -22.72 2.89 -0.53
C GLY A 271 -23.55 2.19 -1.62
N LEU A 272 -24.45 1.27 -1.29
CA LEU A 272 -25.14 0.45 -2.29
C LEU A 272 -26.58 0.87 -2.61
N ARG A 273 -27.13 1.90 -1.95
CA ARG A 273 -28.54 2.31 -2.14
C ARG A 273 -28.69 3.76 -2.59
N GLY A 274 -29.61 3.99 -3.52
CA GLY A 274 -30.04 5.33 -3.93
C GLY A 274 -28.88 6.21 -4.42
N SER A 275 -28.87 7.48 -4.01
CA SER A 275 -27.84 8.43 -4.43
C SER A 275 -26.42 8.08 -3.93
N LEU A 276 -26.30 7.28 -2.88
CA LEU A 276 -25.01 6.87 -2.32
C LEU A 276 -24.25 5.91 -3.24
N GLN A 277 -24.95 5.21 -4.15
CA GLN A 277 -24.30 4.41 -5.19
C GLN A 277 -23.37 5.21 -6.09
N ARG A 278 -23.63 6.51 -6.25
CA ARG A 278 -22.81 7.44 -7.04
C ARG A 278 -21.70 8.09 -6.22
N SER A 279 -21.73 7.96 -4.89
CA SER A 279 -20.76 8.59 -4.01
C SER A 279 -19.40 7.89 -4.03
N CYS A 280 -18.34 8.69 -3.91
CA CYS A 280 -16.97 8.23 -3.76
C CYS A 280 -16.36 8.96 -2.57
N ASP A 281 -15.87 8.20 -1.58
CA ASP A 281 -15.19 8.76 -0.42
C ASP A 281 -13.71 9.02 -0.75
N VAL A 282 -13.47 10.15 -1.44
CA VAL A 282 -12.14 10.55 -1.91
C VAL A 282 -11.16 10.75 -0.75
N GLU A 283 -11.62 11.29 0.38
CA GLU A 283 -10.80 11.50 1.57
C GLU A 283 -10.33 10.16 2.15
N LYS A 284 -11.24 9.19 2.29
CA LYS A 284 -10.86 7.84 2.72
C LYS A 284 -9.88 7.19 1.75
N ILE A 285 -10.06 7.34 0.44
CA ILE A 285 -9.11 6.83 -0.55
C ILE A 285 -7.73 7.49 -0.37
N ASN A 286 -7.66 8.81 -0.18
CA ASN A 286 -6.40 9.53 0.04
C ASN A 286 -5.70 9.10 1.31
N ASN A 287 -6.44 8.95 2.41
CA ASN A 287 -5.89 8.43 3.67
C ASN A 287 -5.25 7.05 3.46
N LEU A 288 -5.85 6.20 2.64
CA LEU A 288 -5.28 4.91 2.26
C LEU A 288 -4.06 5.08 1.35
N LEU A 289 -4.14 5.88 0.29
CA LEU A 289 -3.04 6.12 -0.66
C LEU A 289 -1.79 6.67 0.02
N TRP A 290 -1.95 7.54 1.02
CA TRP A 290 -0.83 8.08 1.79
C TRP A 290 -0.12 7.02 2.64
N GLU A 291 -0.76 5.89 2.98
CA GLU A 291 -0.08 4.75 3.61
C GLU A 291 0.97 4.12 2.69
N PHE A 292 0.83 4.27 1.37
CA PHE A 292 1.70 3.66 0.36
C PHE A 292 3.00 4.42 0.11
N ASP A 293 3.09 5.69 0.52
CA ASP A 293 4.27 6.57 0.42
C ASP A 293 5.46 5.92 -0.30
N ILE A 294 5.36 6.00 -1.63
CA ILE A 294 6.22 5.27 -2.58
C ILE A 294 7.65 5.79 -2.53
N HIS A 295 7.83 7.00 -2.00
CA HIS A 295 9.11 7.64 -1.84
C HIS A 295 9.30 8.05 -0.39
N PRO A 296 9.63 7.11 0.52
CA PRO A 296 9.69 7.41 1.94
C PRO A 296 10.65 8.54 2.31
N HIS A 297 11.60 8.96 1.45
CA HIS A 297 12.70 9.85 1.82
C HIS A 297 13.31 10.75 0.73
N THR A 298 12.62 11.11 -0.35
CA THR A 298 13.26 11.99 -1.38
C THR A 298 13.34 13.47 -1.01
N SER A 299 12.61 13.95 0.00
CA SER A 299 12.58 15.38 0.32
C SER A 299 13.60 15.85 1.36
N ASP A 300 14.37 14.97 2.01
CA ASP A 300 15.48 15.39 2.88
C ASP A 300 16.77 14.58 2.64
N PRO A 301 17.64 15.08 1.73
CA PRO A 301 18.97 14.52 1.48
C PRO A 301 19.86 14.43 2.74
N LEU A 302 19.61 15.23 3.78
CA LEU A 302 20.39 15.24 5.03
C LEU A 302 19.99 14.09 5.97
N LEU A 303 18.72 13.66 5.96
CA LEU A 303 18.29 12.46 6.66
C LEU A 303 18.95 11.20 6.05
N HIS A 304 19.23 11.19 4.74
CA HIS A 304 19.80 10.02 4.09
C HIS A 304 21.23 9.66 4.53
N ARG A 305 22.04 10.64 4.99
CA ARG A 305 23.41 10.37 5.50
C ARG A 305 23.44 9.88 6.94
N THR A 306 22.48 10.25 7.78
CA THR A 306 22.42 9.81 9.18
C THR A 306 21.55 8.57 9.41
N CYS A 307 20.66 8.24 8.46
CA CYS A 307 19.66 7.16 8.61
C CYS A 307 20.13 5.77 8.13
N ARG A 308 21.34 5.62 7.55
CA ARG A 308 21.83 4.34 7.00
C ARG A 308 22.00 3.21 8.03
N THR A 309 21.83 3.47 9.33
CA THR A 309 21.94 2.46 10.39
C THR A 309 20.62 2.10 11.07
N LYS A 310 19.56 2.90 10.91
CA LYS A 310 18.30 2.63 11.61
C LYS A 310 17.59 1.44 10.97
N ARG A 311 17.17 0.49 11.81
CA ARG A 311 16.33 -0.63 11.38
C ARG A 311 14.95 -0.12 10.99
N SER A 312 14.29 -0.81 10.06
CA SER A 312 12.91 -0.53 9.66
C SER A 312 11.95 -1.51 10.33
N VAL A 313 10.87 -0.99 10.88
CA VAL A 313 9.81 -1.75 11.57
C VAL A 313 8.48 -1.39 10.94
N LEU A 314 7.70 -2.40 10.58
CA LEU A 314 6.32 -2.25 10.11
C LEU A 314 5.35 -2.58 11.25
N LEU A 315 4.46 -1.66 11.58
CA LEU A 315 3.33 -1.89 12.49
C LEU A 315 2.06 -2.14 11.68
N LEU A 316 1.47 -3.33 11.81
CA LEU A 316 0.20 -3.69 11.18
C LEU A 316 -0.93 -3.53 12.19
N SER A 317 -1.80 -2.55 11.95
CA SER A 317 -2.84 -2.07 12.86
C SER A 317 -4.20 -1.98 12.18
N LEU A 318 -4.69 -3.11 11.66
CA LEU A 318 -5.87 -3.23 10.79
C LEU A 318 -7.19 -2.86 11.50
N LYS A 319 -7.32 -3.23 12.77
CA LYS A 319 -8.43 -2.82 13.65
C LYS A 319 -7.88 -2.38 15.00
N LYS A 320 -7.02 -1.36 14.94
CA LYS A 320 -6.34 -0.80 16.11
C LYS A 320 -7.35 -0.41 17.19
N ASP A 321 -7.17 -0.94 18.40
CA ASP A 321 -7.93 -0.53 19.57
C ASP A 321 -7.60 0.94 19.92
N ASP A 322 -8.61 1.71 20.28
CA ASP A 322 -8.50 3.14 20.62
C ASP A 322 -7.60 3.41 21.84
N THR A 323 -7.43 2.42 22.71
CA THR A 323 -6.50 2.49 23.85
C THR A 323 -5.06 2.08 23.49
N PHE A 324 -4.80 1.52 22.31
CA PHE A 324 -3.47 1.01 21.94
C PHE A 324 -2.38 2.07 22.04
N ASP A 325 -2.59 3.26 21.47
CA ASP A 325 -1.56 4.32 21.49
C ASP A 325 -1.27 4.81 22.91
N LYS A 326 -2.27 4.78 23.78
CA LYS A 326 -2.13 5.14 25.19
C LYS A 326 -1.36 4.07 25.95
N ASP A 327 -1.75 2.81 25.79
CA ASP A 327 -1.19 1.66 26.50
C ASP A 327 0.28 1.42 26.09
N TYR A 328 0.60 1.58 24.81
CA TYR A 328 1.93 1.30 24.25
C TYR A 328 2.74 2.57 23.95
N LYS A 329 2.32 3.74 24.44
CA LYS A 329 2.94 5.05 24.14
C LYS A 329 4.47 5.01 24.26
N ASP A 330 4.97 4.58 25.41
CA ASP A 330 6.42 4.58 25.68
C ASP A 330 7.17 3.59 24.79
N THR A 331 6.56 2.43 24.51
CA THR A 331 7.14 1.43 23.61
C THR A 331 7.22 1.95 22.18
N ILE A 332 6.14 2.53 21.65
CA ILE A 332 6.09 3.08 20.29
C ILE A 332 7.00 4.30 20.16
N THR A 333 7.03 5.20 21.14
CA THR A 333 7.96 6.33 21.17
C THR A 333 9.41 5.83 21.17
N GLY A 334 9.73 4.83 21.99
CA GLY A 334 11.08 4.27 22.00
C GLY A 334 11.46 3.50 20.73
N LEU A 335 10.49 2.88 20.02
CA LEU A 335 10.71 2.33 18.67
C LEU A 335 11.02 3.45 17.67
N ARG A 336 10.17 4.49 17.61
CA ARG A 336 10.31 5.61 16.67
C ARG A 336 11.61 6.38 16.86
N ASN A 337 12.11 6.47 18.09
CA ASN A 337 13.38 7.14 18.37
C ASN A 337 14.59 6.37 17.79
N ARG A 338 14.49 5.04 17.68
CA ARG A 338 15.64 4.17 17.35
C ARG A 338 15.51 3.45 16.00
N ALA A 339 14.33 3.41 15.40
CA ALA A 339 14.03 2.77 14.12
C ALA A 339 13.14 3.64 13.23
N ILE A 340 13.16 3.32 11.93
CA ILE A 340 12.18 3.83 10.98
C ILE A 340 10.92 3.00 11.16
N VAL A 341 9.90 3.57 11.80
CA VAL A 341 8.65 2.88 12.09
C VAL A 341 7.58 3.34 11.11
N ARG A 342 7.05 2.42 10.32
CA ARG A 342 5.89 2.65 9.45
C ARG A 342 4.67 1.97 10.06
N GLN A 343 3.58 2.69 10.23
CA GLN A 343 2.30 2.11 10.63
C GLN A 343 1.37 2.02 9.42
N VAL A 344 0.63 0.93 9.36
CA VAL A 344 -0.35 0.64 8.30
C VAL A 344 -1.63 0.17 8.95
N THR A 345 -2.75 0.76 8.55
CA THR A 345 -4.08 0.51 9.14
C THR A 345 -5.03 -0.16 8.17
N SER A 346 -4.66 -0.31 6.90
CA SER A 346 -5.49 -0.94 5.88
C SER A 346 -4.96 -2.29 5.40
N ILE A 347 -5.87 -3.14 4.91
CA ILE A 347 -5.49 -4.43 4.33
C ILE A 347 -4.64 -4.24 3.07
N ALA A 348 -5.03 -3.31 2.20
CA ALA A 348 -4.30 -3.00 0.97
C ALA A 348 -2.88 -2.50 1.28
N GLY A 349 -2.74 -1.56 2.23
CA GLY A 349 -1.43 -1.09 2.67
C GLY A 349 -0.59 -2.22 3.26
N ALA A 350 -1.20 -3.12 4.05
CA ALA A 350 -0.48 -4.23 4.66
C ALA A 350 0.06 -5.18 3.60
N MET A 351 -0.78 -5.53 2.62
CA MET A 351 -0.37 -6.38 1.49
C MET A 351 0.75 -5.74 0.67
N PHE A 352 0.69 -4.44 0.41
CA PHE A 352 1.76 -3.73 -0.29
C PHE A 352 3.10 -3.81 0.44
N HIS A 353 3.11 -3.50 1.73
CA HIS A 353 4.35 -3.52 2.51
C HIS A 353 4.89 -4.93 2.78
N LEU A 354 4.04 -5.97 2.74
CA LEU A 354 4.45 -7.36 2.93
C LEU A 354 4.88 -8.08 1.65
N MET A 355 4.27 -7.75 0.50
CA MET A 355 4.55 -8.42 -0.78
C MET A 355 5.67 -7.77 -1.57
N GLU A 356 5.82 -6.46 -1.49
CA GLU A 356 7.06 -5.84 -1.94
C GLU A 356 8.19 -6.40 -1.05
N ASP A 357 9.35 -6.75 -1.62
CA ASP A 357 10.55 -7.13 -0.84
C ASP A 357 11.15 -5.88 -0.14
N LYS A 358 10.28 -5.14 0.55
CA LYS A 358 10.66 -4.00 1.36
C LYS A 358 11.51 -4.50 2.52
N THR A 359 12.43 -3.62 2.87
CA THR A 359 13.58 -3.88 3.74
C THR A 359 13.23 -3.99 5.22
N TYR A 360 11.95 -4.13 5.59
CA TYR A 360 11.54 -4.25 6.99
C TYR A 360 12.35 -5.34 7.68
N GLN A 361 12.92 -5.03 8.84
CA GLN A 361 13.58 -6.04 9.66
C GLN A 361 12.53 -6.80 10.48
N THR A 362 11.49 -6.10 10.91
CA THR A 362 10.46 -6.65 11.78
C THR A 362 9.09 -6.15 11.40
N VAL A 363 8.12 -7.06 11.43
CA VAL A 363 6.70 -6.75 11.33
C VAL A 363 6.07 -7.01 12.68
N ILE A 364 5.40 -6.01 13.25
CA ILE A 364 4.67 -6.11 14.50
C ILE A 364 3.18 -5.99 14.18
N VAL A 365 2.42 -7.05 14.45
CA VAL A 365 0.96 -7.09 14.31
C VAL A 365 0.34 -6.64 15.62
N THR A 366 -0.39 -5.54 15.62
CA THR A 366 -0.87 -4.88 16.85
C THR A 366 -2.32 -5.20 17.22
N ASP A 367 -3.06 -5.91 16.36
CA ASP A 367 -4.42 -6.36 16.62
C ASP A 367 -4.69 -7.76 16.03
N CYS A 368 -5.75 -8.41 16.53
CA CYS A 368 -6.10 -9.77 16.10
C CYS A 368 -6.86 -9.84 14.78
N ALA A 369 -7.20 -8.70 14.14
CA ALA A 369 -8.00 -8.71 12.93
C ALA A 369 -7.28 -9.43 11.78
N VAL A 370 -5.95 -9.56 11.85
CA VAL A 370 -5.17 -10.38 10.91
C VAL A 370 -5.65 -11.84 10.80
N PHE A 371 -6.32 -12.36 11.83
CA PHE A 371 -6.87 -13.72 11.87
C PHE A 371 -8.35 -13.78 11.46
N GLU A 372 -8.96 -12.65 11.09
CA GLU A 372 -10.29 -12.62 10.52
C GLU A 372 -10.28 -13.10 9.07
N ARG A 373 -11.44 -13.55 8.57
CA ARG A 373 -11.56 -14.14 7.23
C ARG A 373 -11.08 -13.18 6.14
N GLU A 374 -11.43 -11.90 6.26
CA GLU A 374 -11.06 -10.83 5.34
C GLU A 374 -9.53 -10.63 5.24
N CYS A 375 -8.79 -10.97 6.30
CA CYS A 375 -7.35 -10.77 6.39
C CYS A 375 -6.54 -12.04 6.09
N HIS A 376 -7.16 -13.12 5.59
CA HIS A 376 -6.48 -14.39 5.29
C HIS A 376 -5.25 -14.22 4.38
N GLN A 377 -5.31 -13.30 3.41
CA GLN A 377 -4.18 -13.02 2.52
C GLN A 377 -3.01 -12.34 3.25
N ILE A 378 -3.28 -11.46 4.21
CA ILE A 378 -2.24 -10.87 5.07
C ILE A 378 -1.58 -11.97 5.90
N HIS A 379 -2.36 -12.91 6.44
CA HIS A 379 -1.82 -14.02 7.22
C HIS A 379 -0.86 -14.88 6.38
N LYS A 380 -1.22 -15.21 5.14
CA LYS A 380 -0.31 -15.87 4.18
C LYS A 380 0.91 -15.02 3.84
N ALA A 381 0.73 -13.72 3.63
CA ALA A 381 1.84 -12.80 3.34
C ALA A 381 2.81 -12.70 4.52
N LEU A 382 2.33 -12.71 5.75
CA LEU A 382 3.15 -12.77 6.97
C LEU A 382 3.91 -14.09 7.08
N GLU A 383 3.26 -15.22 6.78
CA GLU A 383 3.91 -16.53 6.75
C GLU A 383 5.04 -16.53 5.71
N HIS A 384 4.75 -16.10 4.49
CA HIS A 384 5.73 -15.97 3.42
C HIS A 384 6.87 -15.03 3.83
N TYR A 385 6.53 -13.89 4.41
CA TYR A 385 7.50 -12.93 4.94
C TYR A 385 8.40 -13.56 6.00
N ALA A 386 7.90 -14.41 6.89
CA ALA A 386 8.75 -15.09 7.86
C ALA A 386 9.55 -16.26 7.25
N ALA A 387 9.04 -16.90 6.20
CA ALA A 387 9.58 -18.14 5.62
C ALA A 387 10.57 -17.94 4.46
N VAL A 388 10.46 -16.87 3.68
CA VAL A 388 11.32 -16.62 2.50
C VAL A 388 12.42 -15.62 2.79
N SER A 389 12.27 -14.87 3.86
CA SER A 389 13.14 -13.78 4.24
C SER A 389 14.57 -14.16 4.62
N ARG A 390 15.45 -13.16 4.48
CA ARG A 390 16.84 -13.19 4.97
C ARG A 390 16.88 -13.56 6.46
N PRO A 391 17.96 -14.22 6.92
CA PRO A 391 18.16 -14.48 8.33
C PRO A 391 18.01 -13.15 9.11
N ASN A 392 17.28 -13.21 10.23
CA ASN A 392 16.96 -12.12 11.17
C ASN A 392 15.66 -11.34 10.91
N LYS A 393 14.85 -11.65 9.90
CA LYS A 393 13.50 -11.04 9.84
C LYS A 393 12.58 -11.66 10.91
N ALA A 394 11.72 -10.84 11.50
CA ALA A 394 10.82 -11.26 12.58
C ALA A 394 9.38 -10.82 12.34
N VAL A 395 8.42 -11.66 12.75
CA VAL A 395 6.99 -11.31 12.85
C VAL A 395 6.59 -11.42 14.32
N ILE A 396 6.07 -10.34 14.90
CA ILE A 396 5.71 -10.27 16.32
C ILE A 396 4.22 -9.94 16.42
N PHE A 397 3.45 -10.78 17.10
CA PHE A 397 2.04 -10.54 17.39
C PHE A 397 1.89 -9.84 18.74
N GLY A 398 1.76 -8.51 18.74
CA GLY A 398 1.66 -7.68 19.95
C GLY A 398 0.26 -7.14 20.20
N PHE A 399 -0.75 -8.02 20.30
CA PHE A 399 -2.14 -7.63 20.53
C PHE A 399 -2.76 -8.22 21.79
N ARG A 400 -3.72 -7.50 22.36
CA ARG A 400 -4.40 -7.87 23.61
C ARG A 400 -5.41 -9.00 23.36
N CYS A 401 -5.19 -10.16 23.97
CA CYS A 401 -6.14 -11.26 23.92
C CYS A 401 -7.29 -11.11 24.94
N GLY A 402 -7.09 -10.40 26.05
CA GLY A 402 -8.08 -10.26 27.13
C GLY A 402 -9.36 -9.49 26.76
N ARG A 403 -9.36 -8.75 25.63
CA ARG A 403 -10.56 -8.08 25.08
C ARG A 403 -11.19 -8.86 23.91
N ILE A 404 -10.59 -9.98 23.49
CA ILE A 404 -11.16 -10.84 22.46
C ILE A 404 -12.29 -11.65 23.09
N LEU A 405 -13.47 -11.04 23.15
CA LEU A 405 -14.66 -11.67 23.72
C LEU A 405 -15.30 -12.69 22.76
N ASN A 406 -14.88 -12.71 21.48
CA ASN A 406 -15.41 -13.62 20.48
C ASN A 406 -14.64 -14.96 20.47
N PRO A 407 -15.26 -16.07 20.92
CA PRO A 407 -14.60 -17.38 20.95
C PRO A 407 -14.18 -17.87 19.57
N GLN A 408 -14.87 -17.45 18.50
CA GLN A 408 -14.52 -17.82 17.13
C GLN A 408 -13.19 -17.19 16.70
N VAL A 409 -12.91 -15.96 17.14
CA VAL A 409 -11.63 -15.29 16.88
C VAL A 409 -10.50 -16.05 17.59
N ILE A 410 -10.69 -16.43 18.86
CA ILE A 410 -9.72 -17.25 19.61
C ILE A 410 -9.44 -18.58 18.89
N LEU A 411 -10.49 -19.28 18.45
CA LEU A 411 -10.34 -20.53 17.69
C LEU A 411 -9.57 -20.33 16.38
N ARG A 412 -9.82 -19.24 15.65
CA ARG A 412 -9.09 -18.91 14.42
C ARG A 412 -7.62 -18.59 14.70
N ILE A 413 -7.31 -17.86 15.76
CA ILE A 413 -5.93 -17.56 16.13
C ILE A 413 -5.18 -18.85 16.50
N ASN A 414 -5.77 -19.69 17.35
CA ASN A 414 -5.19 -20.98 17.74
C ASN A 414 -4.97 -21.88 16.52
N LYS A 415 -5.98 -21.95 15.64
CA LYS A 415 -5.86 -22.67 14.37
C LYS A 415 -4.73 -22.09 13.52
N GLY A 416 -4.64 -20.77 13.40
CA GLY A 416 -3.62 -20.08 12.61
C GLY A 416 -2.20 -20.36 13.11
N PHE A 417 -1.94 -20.28 14.42
CA PHE A 417 -0.64 -20.67 14.98
C PHE A 417 -0.31 -22.14 14.70
N LYS A 418 -1.28 -23.03 14.90
CA LYS A 418 -1.07 -24.46 14.70
C LYS A 418 -0.85 -24.84 13.24
N SER A 419 -1.74 -24.42 12.34
CA SER A 419 -1.72 -24.85 10.94
C SER A 419 -0.69 -24.09 10.12
N THR A 420 -0.59 -22.77 10.32
CA THR A 420 0.23 -21.89 9.48
C THR A 420 1.64 -21.79 10.04
N TRP A 421 1.73 -21.44 11.32
CA TRP A 421 3.03 -21.22 11.96
C TRP A 421 3.68 -22.51 12.51
N LYS A 422 2.95 -23.63 12.48
CA LYS A 422 3.36 -24.93 13.02
C LYS A 422 3.75 -24.84 14.50
N LYS A 423 3.03 -24.01 15.25
CA LYS A 423 3.18 -23.80 16.69
C LYS A 423 1.89 -24.17 17.39
N ASP A 424 1.95 -25.07 18.36
CA ASP A 424 0.80 -25.43 19.20
C ASP A 424 0.51 -24.35 20.27
N TRP A 425 0.68 -23.08 19.91
CA TRP A 425 0.34 -21.95 20.77
C TRP A 425 -1.18 -21.84 20.85
N VAL A 426 -1.68 -21.84 22.08
CA VAL A 426 -3.10 -21.72 22.38
C VAL A 426 -3.26 -20.46 23.22
N ILE A 427 -4.05 -19.51 22.73
CA ILE A 427 -4.53 -18.39 23.54
C ILE A 427 -5.33 -18.98 24.70
N GLY A 428 -4.79 -18.83 25.89
CA GLY A 428 -5.40 -19.24 27.13
C GLY A 428 -4.76 -18.54 28.31
N LEU A 429 -5.43 -18.63 29.46
CA LEU A 429 -4.84 -18.28 30.75
C LEU A 429 -3.79 -19.34 31.05
N HIS A 430 -2.56 -19.13 30.56
CA HIS A 430 -1.49 -20.03 30.91
C HIS A 430 -1.24 -19.93 32.41
N SER A 431 -1.32 -21.07 33.10
CA SER A 431 -0.91 -21.15 34.50
C SER A 431 0.61 -21.20 34.57
N ILE A 432 1.19 -20.56 35.59
CA ILE A 432 2.62 -20.64 35.92
C ILE A 432 3.11 -22.10 35.96
N SER A 433 2.24 -23.05 36.32
CA SER A 433 2.53 -24.49 36.40
C SER A 433 2.72 -25.20 35.04
N GLN A 434 2.34 -24.57 33.93
CA GLN A 434 2.48 -25.11 32.57
C GLN A 434 3.86 -24.82 31.96
N PHE A 435 4.71 -24.09 32.68
CA PHE A 435 6.01 -23.68 32.22
C PHE A 435 7.14 -24.44 32.93
N VAL A 436 8.26 -24.59 32.22
CA VAL A 436 9.54 -25.05 32.77
C VAL A 436 10.62 -24.01 32.48
N GLN A 437 11.70 -24.02 33.25
CA GLN A 437 12.81 -23.10 33.03
C GLN A 437 13.50 -23.42 31.69
N ASN A 438 13.68 -22.41 30.83
CA ASN A 438 14.43 -22.54 29.61
C ASN A 438 15.92 -22.31 29.91
N SER A 439 16.67 -23.41 29.95
CA SER A 439 18.11 -23.43 30.25
C SER A 439 18.94 -22.66 29.22
N ALA A 440 18.55 -22.69 27.94
CA ALA A 440 19.23 -21.97 26.86
C ALA A 440 19.00 -20.45 26.93
N ALA A 441 17.77 -20.03 27.21
CA ALA A 441 17.39 -18.64 27.45
C ALA A 441 18.16 -18.08 28.65
N LEU A 442 18.17 -18.83 29.76
CA LEU A 442 18.91 -18.49 30.97
C LEU A 442 20.41 -18.31 30.66
N ALA A 443 21.01 -19.24 29.92
CA ALA A 443 22.42 -19.15 29.53
C ALA A 443 22.71 -17.90 28.68
N LEU A 444 21.79 -17.52 27.79
CA LEU A 444 21.92 -16.31 26.96
C LEU A 444 21.83 -15.03 27.80
N VAL A 445 20.88 -14.95 28.73
CA VAL A 445 20.71 -13.82 29.65
C VAL A 445 21.96 -13.68 30.52
N THR A 446 22.41 -14.77 31.14
CA THR A 446 23.63 -14.82 31.94
C THR A 446 24.83 -14.34 31.12
N LYS A 447 25.03 -14.87 29.91
CA LYS A 447 26.14 -14.46 29.03
C LYS A 447 26.12 -12.97 28.67
N ASN A 448 24.94 -12.41 28.40
CA ASN A 448 24.80 -10.99 28.07
C ASN A 448 25.04 -10.09 29.28
N MET A 449 24.59 -10.50 30.47
CA MET A 449 24.85 -9.74 31.70
C MET A 449 26.34 -9.68 32.04
N VAL A 450 27.04 -10.81 31.90
CA VAL A 450 28.50 -10.87 32.06
C VAL A 450 29.21 -9.96 31.06
N ARG A 451 28.73 -9.89 29.81
CA ARG A 451 29.33 -9.04 28.78
C ARG A 451 29.14 -7.54 29.06
N LEU A 452 27.99 -7.16 29.62
CA LEU A 452 27.67 -5.76 29.87
C LEU A 452 28.38 -5.19 31.10
N ASN A 453 28.84 -6.05 32.01
CA ASN A 453 29.50 -5.64 33.24
C ASN A 453 30.74 -6.53 33.51
N PRO A 454 31.83 -6.34 32.74
CA PRO A 454 33.03 -7.19 32.85
C PRO A 454 33.78 -7.01 34.19
N ASP A 455 33.51 -5.92 34.91
CA ASP A 455 34.20 -5.56 36.16
C ASP A 455 33.48 -6.02 37.44
N LEU A 456 32.41 -6.82 37.33
CA LEU A 456 31.72 -7.35 38.51
C LEU A 456 32.63 -8.34 39.25
N ASP A 457 32.86 -8.09 40.54
CA ASP A 457 33.54 -9.06 41.42
C ASP A 457 32.61 -10.25 41.76
N ASP A 458 33.17 -11.33 42.32
CA ASP A 458 32.43 -12.57 42.66
C ASP A 458 31.22 -12.32 43.60
N VAL A 459 31.26 -11.26 44.42
CA VAL A 459 30.16 -10.90 45.34
C VAL A 459 29.04 -10.20 44.57
N GLN A 460 29.38 -9.32 43.65
CA GLN A 460 28.43 -8.70 42.73
C GLN A 460 27.85 -9.71 41.73
N TYR A 461 28.63 -10.74 41.36
CA TYR A 461 28.17 -11.86 40.54
C TYR A 461 27.09 -12.69 41.25
N THR A 462 27.19 -12.84 42.58
CA THR A 462 26.19 -13.53 43.39
C THR A 462 24.88 -12.72 43.49
N ASN A 463 24.96 -11.39 43.61
CA ASN A 463 23.79 -10.51 43.51
C ASN A 463 23.18 -10.49 42.10
N CYS A 464 24.00 -10.58 41.05
CA CYS A 464 23.51 -10.81 39.70
C CYS A 464 22.87 -12.19 39.56
N TYR A 465 23.31 -13.20 40.32
CA TYR A 465 22.68 -14.52 40.36
C TYR A 465 21.30 -14.48 41.02
N ASP A 466 21.12 -13.66 42.06
CA ASP A 466 19.80 -13.36 42.64
C ASP A 466 18.93 -12.55 41.67
N LEU A 467 19.52 -11.62 40.91
CA LEU A 467 18.84 -10.95 39.80
C LEU A 467 18.46 -11.93 38.68
N VAL A 468 19.31 -12.93 38.40
CA VAL A 468 19.05 -14.04 37.47
C VAL A 468 17.96 -14.93 38.04
N GLN A 469 17.90 -15.20 39.36
CA GLN A 469 16.84 -15.92 40.07
C GLN A 469 15.49 -15.21 39.94
N ASP A 470 15.46 -13.90 40.15
CA ASP A 470 14.27 -13.07 39.92
C ASP A 470 13.88 -13.08 38.43
N ASN A 471 14.86 -13.22 37.52
CA ASN A 471 14.66 -13.44 36.08
C ASN A 471 14.47 -14.92 35.65
N GLN A 472 14.55 -15.92 36.55
CA GLN A 472 14.26 -17.33 36.22
C GLN A 472 12.78 -17.51 35.85
N PHE A 473 11.94 -16.57 36.25
CA PHE A 473 10.54 -16.47 35.85
C PHE A 473 10.39 -15.91 34.43
N ALA A 474 11.33 -15.05 34.00
CA ALA A 474 11.39 -14.46 32.67
C ALA A 474 12.02 -15.39 31.61
N ALA A 475 12.68 -16.49 31.97
CA ALA A 475 13.28 -17.41 31.00
C ALA A 475 12.68 -18.81 31.14
N ARG A 476 11.41 -18.95 30.75
CA ARG A 476 10.70 -20.21 30.75
C ARG A 476 10.46 -20.71 29.32
N CYS A 477 9.85 -21.88 29.18
CA CYS A 477 9.21 -22.38 27.97
C CYS A 477 7.98 -23.20 28.36
N LEU A 478 7.02 -23.36 27.43
CA LEU A 478 5.90 -24.27 27.66
C LEU A 478 6.44 -25.70 27.76
N LYS A 479 5.85 -26.52 28.64
CA LYS A 479 6.23 -27.94 28.74
C LYS A 479 6.13 -28.70 27.40
N SER A 480 5.32 -28.21 26.48
CA SER A 480 5.10 -28.77 25.15
C SER A 480 5.88 -28.08 24.02
N SER A 481 6.67 -27.04 24.30
CA SER A 481 7.44 -26.30 23.30
C SER A 481 8.90 -26.80 23.18
N ASP A 482 9.52 -26.54 22.04
CA ASP A 482 10.95 -26.77 21.80
C ASP A 482 11.82 -25.85 22.70
N GLU A 483 12.97 -26.34 23.18
CA GLU A 483 13.89 -25.56 24.04
C GLU A 483 14.46 -24.30 23.35
N SER A 484 14.45 -24.25 22.02
CA SER A 484 14.80 -23.07 21.24
C SER A 484 13.72 -21.97 21.25
N GLU A 485 12.54 -22.25 21.80
CA GLU A 485 11.50 -21.25 22.03
C GLU A 485 11.75 -20.53 23.35
N LEU A 486 12.03 -19.23 23.25
CA LEU A 486 12.22 -18.35 24.40
C LEU A 486 10.85 -17.89 24.87
N LEU A 487 10.50 -18.17 26.11
CA LEU A 487 9.29 -17.64 26.72
C LEU A 487 9.62 -16.78 27.94
N TYR A 488 9.03 -15.58 27.98
CA TYR A 488 9.12 -14.68 29.11
C TYR A 488 7.77 -14.60 29.83
N VAL A 489 7.75 -14.94 31.11
CA VAL A 489 6.56 -14.86 31.95
C VAL A 489 6.79 -13.74 32.98
N ALA A 490 6.00 -12.67 32.91
CA ALA A 490 5.97 -11.66 33.96
C ALA A 490 5.27 -12.24 35.20
N ASP A 491 5.81 -11.94 36.38
CA ASP A 491 5.33 -12.54 37.63
C ASP A 491 4.12 -11.79 38.22
N LYS A 492 3.32 -12.52 39.02
CA LYS A 492 2.33 -12.06 40.02
C LYS A 492 0.85 -11.89 39.66
N LEU A 493 0.36 -12.10 38.44
CA LEU A 493 -1.09 -12.02 38.19
C LEU A 493 -1.66 -13.22 37.41
N PRO A 494 -2.66 -13.94 37.94
CA PRO A 494 -3.37 -14.97 37.18
C PRO A 494 -4.05 -14.33 35.97
N GLY A 495 -3.66 -14.77 34.76
CA GLY A 495 -4.27 -14.38 33.50
C GLY A 495 -3.47 -13.45 32.59
N GLN A 496 -2.18 -13.25 32.85
CA GLN A 496 -1.27 -12.66 31.86
C GLN A 496 -0.85 -13.72 30.82
N SER A 497 -0.89 -13.36 29.53
CA SER A 497 -0.25 -14.20 28.52
C SER A 497 1.24 -13.93 28.44
N PRO A 498 2.06 -14.97 28.37
CA PRO A 498 3.49 -14.82 28.41
C PRO A 498 4.01 -14.31 27.05
N VAL A 499 5.17 -13.64 27.04
CA VAL A 499 5.83 -13.19 25.83
C VAL A 499 6.56 -14.39 25.18
N LEU A 500 6.02 -14.93 24.09
CA LEU A 500 6.55 -16.12 23.40
C LEU A 500 7.38 -15.70 22.19
N PHE A 501 8.60 -16.21 22.05
CA PHE A 501 9.39 -16.11 20.82
C PHE A 501 9.89 -17.47 20.40
N ALA A 502 9.51 -17.91 19.20
CA ALA A 502 10.06 -19.11 18.60
C ALA A 502 10.97 -18.76 17.42
N LYS A 503 12.11 -19.43 17.36
CA LYS A 503 12.97 -19.40 16.18
C LYS A 503 12.30 -20.19 15.06
N THR A 504 12.28 -19.63 13.85
CA THR A 504 11.92 -20.35 12.62
C THR A 504 13.20 -20.63 11.83
N PRO A 505 13.19 -21.52 10.82
CA PRO A 505 14.39 -21.81 10.03
C PRO A 505 15.07 -20.58 9.41
N LYS A 506 14.31 -19.50 9.18
CA LYS A 506 14.77 -18.28 8.49
C LYS A 506 14.46 -16.97 9.23
N GLY A 507 13.95 -17.04 10.46
CA GLY A 507 13.53 -15.84 11.19
C GLY A 507 13.04 -16.13 12.60
N PHE A 508 12.17 -15.24 13.10
CA PHE A 508 11.54 -15.35 14.42
C PHE A 508 10.04 -15.09 14.33
N ILE A 509 9.27 -15.81 15.12
CA ILE A 509 7.86 -15.53 15.40
C ILE A 509 7.73 -15.18 16.88
N GLY A 510 7.07 -14.07 17.20
CA GLY A 510 6.89 -13.56 18.55
C GLY A 510 5.44 -13.33 18.92
N TRP A 511 5.12 -13.30 20.20
CA TRP A 511 3.84 -12.87 20.74
C TRP A 511 4.06 -12.06 22.03
N LEU A 512 3.37 -10.92 22.16
CA LEU A 512 3.35 -10.09 23.36
C LEU A 512 1.94 -10.11 23.93
N GLY A 513 1.75 -10.81 25.04
CA GLY A 513 0.43 -11.15 25.57
C GLY A 513 -0.28 -10.07 26.38
N TYR A 514 0.32 -8.91 26.67
CA TYR A 514 -0.25 -7.93 27.61
C TYR A 514 -0.03 -6.44 27.21
N PRO A 515 -0.95 -5.52 27.59
CA PRO A 515 -0.85 -4.07 27.32
C PRO A 515 0.28 -3.36 28.05
N VAL A 516 0.63 -3.81 29.25
CA VAL A 516 1.74 -3.22 30.02
C VAL A 516 2.98 -3.99 29.65
N ILE A 517 3.74 -3.45 28.70
CA ILE A 517 5.09 -3.93 28.41
C ILE A 517 6.00 -3.37 29.48
N TRP A 518 6.54 -4.24 30.31
CA TRP A 518 7.50 -3.86 31.35
C TRP A 518 8.81 -3.40 30.69
N SER A 519 9.66 -2.67 31.41
CA SER A 519 10.94 -2.19 30.87
C SER A 519 11.75 -3.30 30.19
N GLU A 520 11.75 -4.48 30.79
CA GLU A 520 12.50 -5.66 30.37
C GLU A 520 11.93 -6.27 29.08
N GLU A 521 10.60 -6.41 29.00
CA GLU A 521 9.91 -6.91 27.81
C GLU A 521 10.09 -5.96 26.61
N ARG A 522 10.11 -4.65 26.88
CA ARG A 522 10.37 -3.61 25.89
C ARG A 522 11.79 -3.70 25.34
N ASP A 523 12.77 -3.93 26.20
CA ASP A 523 14.15 -4.11 25.78
C ASP A 523 14.35 -5.38 24.96
N ILE A 524 13.61 -6.46 25.27
CA ILE A 524 13.59 -7.67 24.45
C ILE A 524 12.98 -7.39 23.08
N LEU A 525 11.84 -6.71 23.03
CA LEU A 525 11.20 -6.30 21.78
C LEU A 525 12.18 -5.50 20.92
N TYR A 526 12.90 -4.53 21.49
CA TYR A 526 13.90 -3.74 20.76
C TYR A 526 15.03 -4.61 20.22
N LYS A 527 15.58 -5.52 21.03
CA LYS A 527 16.61 -6.45 20.58
C LYS A 527 16.14 -7.33 19.42
N ILE A 528 14.90 -7.79 19.43
CA ILE A 528 14.33 -8.60 18.34
C ILE A 528 14.10 -7.75 17.09
N CYS A 529 13.74 -6.47 17.27
CA CYS A 529 13.73 -5.50 16.18
C CYS A 529 15.14 -5.17 15.63
N GLY A 530 16.20 -5.67 16.27
CA GLY A 530 17.59 -5.38 15.92
C GLY A 530 18.02 -3.95 16.28
N ILE A 531 17.35 -3.36 17.27
CA ILE A 531 17.47 -1.97 17.73
C ILE A 531 18.31 -1.89 19.01
#